data_AF-A0A538BRI9-F1
#
_entry.id   AF-A0A538BRI9-F1
#
_cell.length_a   1.000
_cell.length_b   1.000
_cell.length_c   1.000
_cell.angle_alpha   90.00
_cell.angle_beta   90.00
_cell.angle_gamma   90.00
#
_symmetry.space_group_name_H-M   'P 1'
#
loop_
_entity.id
_entity.type
_entity.pdbx_description
1 polymer ?
#
loop_
_entity_poly.entity_id
_entity_poly.type
_entity_poly.pdbx_seq_one_letter_code
_entity_poly.pdbx_strand_id
1 'polypeptide(L)'
;MRRNPTSPSRKGPRPRRKAASAGRTSLARGRTSLFTRALHSRRPNETLPSGKEEGPVDYDAIVVGSGFGGTIAATRLALKGKRTLVLERGTWWISPEKLGKSPALAPGKQRMPDWLKATGQPVQYWPRPDHKEGLLDVFASVRTDLNRDGLYQFSLFKDATVVTASAVGGGSMIYTNVTIRPDAEVLQQIGLDLGDAEYKAAYDWM
;
A
#
# COMPACT_ATOMS: atom_id res chain seq x y z
N MET A 1 -12.57 -43.62 50.33
CA MET A 1 -12.95 -42.88 51.55
C MET A 1 -12.32 -41.49 51.44
N ARG A 2 -12.95 -40.31 51.47
CA ARG A 2 -14.29 -39.75 51.77
C ARG A 2 -14.39 -38.46 50.89
N ARG A 3 -15.44 -38.26 50.08
CA ARG A 3 -16.52 -37.24 50.20
C ARG A 3 -16.08 -35.94 50.94
N ASN A 4 -16.18 -34.72 50.41
CA ASN A 4 -17.37 -34.05 49.87
C ASN A 4 -17.03 -32.81 49.01
N PRO A 5 -17.77 -32.55 47.91
CA PRO A 5 -17.89 -31.24 47.25
C PRO A 5 -19.17 -30.51 47.70
N THR A 6 -19.08 -29.21 48.03
CA THR A 6 -20.27 -28.38 48.35
C THR A 6 -20.67 -27.48 47.18
N SER A 7 -21.72 -27.94 46.50
CA SER A 7 -22.92 -27.25 45.99
C SER A 7 -22.85 -25.90 45.22
N PRO A 8 -23.60 -25.79 44.09
CA PRO A 8 -23.71 -24.61 43.24
C PRO A 8 -24.85 -23.67 43.68
N SER A 9 -24.65 -22.35 43.56
CA SER A 9 -25.76 -21.38 43.69
C SER A 9 -26.38 -21.08 42.32
N ARG A 10 -27.58 -21.61 42.10
CA ARG A 10 -28.51 -21.23 41.03
C ARG A 10 -28.96 -19.78 41.22
N LYS A 11 -28.74 -18.90 40.24
CA LYS A 11 -29.56 -17.70 40.04
C LYS A 11 -30.48 -17.92 38.85
N GLY A 12 -31.78 -17.87 39.14
CA GLY A 12 -32.87 -18.08 38.19
C GLY A 12 -33.00 -16.97 37.12
N PRO A 13 -33.94 -17.13 36.19
CA PRO A 13 -33.95 -16.44 34.91
C PRO A 13 -34.42 -14.99 35.03
N ARG A 14 -33.70 -14.06 34.37
CA ARG A 14 -34.14 -12.67 34.19
C ARG A 14 -35.33 -12.61 33.22
N PRO A 15 -36.38 -11.83 33.52
CA PRO A 15 -37.56 -11.77 32.66
C PRO A 15 -37.27 -11.02 31.35
N ARG A 16 -37.63 -11.65 30.23
CA ARG A 16 -37.73 -11.04 28.89
C ARG A 16 -38.90 -10.05 28.87
N ARG A 17 -38.64 -8.77 28.64
CA ARG A 17 -39.68 -7.82 28.24
C ARG A 17 -39.93 -7.94 26.74
N LYS A 18 -41.16 -8.33 26.37
CA LYS A 18 -41.69 -8.28 25.00
C LYS A 18 -42.07 -6.85 24.62
N ALA A 19 -42.06 -6.64 23.31
CA ALA A 19 -42.17 -5.39 22.55
C ALA A 19 -43.48 -4.60 22.74
N ALA A 20 -43.41 -3.31 22.40
CA ALA A 20 -44.55 -2.52 21.97
C ALA A 20 -44.21 -1.86 20.63
N SER A 21 -44.91 -2.30 19.58
CA SER A 21 -45.01 -1.67 18.28
C SER A 21 -46.14 -0.64 18.30
N ALA A 22 -45.84 0.59 17.93
CA ALA A 22 -46.78 1.61 17.48
C ALA A 22 -45.95 2.56 16.59
N GLY A 23 -46.35 3.05 15.44
CA GLY A 23 -47.60 3.08 14.71
C GLY A 23 -47.31 4.10 13.60
N ARG A 24 -47.65 3.77 12.35
CA ARG A 24 -47.44 4.64 11.19
C ARG A 24 -48.21 5.95 11.36
N THR A 25 -47.55 7.08 11.09
CA THR A 25 -48.19 8.28 10.57
C THR A 25 -47.36 8.84 9.42
N SER A 26 -47.95 8.78 8.24
CA SER A 26 -47.47 9.41 7.01
C SER A 26 -47.51 10.93 7.14
N LEU A 27 -46.41 11.59 6.79
CA LEU A 27 -46.47 12.98 6.33
C LEU A 27 -45.74 13.07 4.99
N ALA A 28 -46.53 13.08 3.92
CA ALA A 28 -46.08 13.47 2.61
C ALA A 28 -45.71 14.96 2.63
N ARG A 29 -44.47 15.29 2.27
CA ARG A 29 -44.11 16.59 1.70
C ARG A 29 -43.01 16.37 0.67
N GLY A 30 -43.42 16.45 -0.59
CA GLY A 30 -42.52 16.43 -1.72
C GLY A 30 -41.53 17.59 -1.66
N ARG A 31 -40.30 17.28 -2.05
CA ARG A 31 -39.40 18.22 -2.67
C ARG A 31 -38.48 17.44 -3.60
N THR A 32 -38.86 17.49 -4.87
CA THR A 32 -38.08 17.17 -6.05
C THR A 32 -36.70 17.80 -5.92
N SER A 33 -35.67 16.97 -5.87
CA SER A 33 -34.28 17.33 -6.12
C SER A 33 -33.72 16.25 -7.02
N LEU A 34 -33.70 16.56 -8.32
CA LEU A 34 -33.03 15.80 -9.36
C LEU A 34 -31.54 15.73 -9.00
N PHE A 35 -31.12 14.64 -8.34
CA PHE A 35 -29.72 14.28 -8.25
C PHE A 35 -29.29 13.67 -9.59
N THR A 36 -29.10 14.55 -10.58
CA THR A 36 -28.31 14.22 -11.76
C THR A 36 -26.86 14.10 -11.28
N ARG A 37 -26.44 12.89 -10.92
CA ARG A 37 -25.06 12.56 -10.59
C ARG A 37 -24.23 12.69 -11.86
N ALA A 38 -23.78 13.91 -12.13
CA ALA A 38 -22.77 14.19 -13.14
C ALA A 38 -21.51 13.40 -12.78
N LEU A 39 -21.26 12.34 -13.53
CA LEU A 39 -19.99 11.64 -13.62
C LEU A 39 -18.92 12.71 -13.85
N HIS A 40 -18.17 13.04 -12.79
CA HIS A 40 -17.02 13.92 -12.90
C HIS A 40 -15.92 13.13 -13.62
N SER A 41 -15.89 13.27 -14.94
CA SER A 41 -14.70 13.00 -15.74
C SER A 41 -13.65 14.06 -15.39
N ARG A 42 -12.74 13.74 -14.46
CA ARG A 42 -11.56 14.58 -14.26
C ARG A 42 -10.70 14.54 -15.52
N ARG A 43 -10.36 15.72 -16.04
CA ARG A 43 -9.52 15.91 -17.22
C ARG A 43 -8.07 15.54 -16.88
N PRO A 44 -7.28 15.04 -17.84
CA PRO A 44 -5.94 14.49 -17.61
C PRO A 44 -4.85 15.51 -17.25
N ASN A 45 -5.20 16.73 -16.79
CA ASN A 45 -4.23 17.82 -16.62
C ASN A 45 -4.45 18.67 -15.35
N GLU A 46 -5.09 18.13 -14.31
CA GLU A 46 -5.07 18.79 -12.99
C GLU A 46 -3.68 18.65 -12.37
N THR A 47 -2.96 19.77 -12.29
CA THR A 47 -1.75 19.93 -11.48
C THR A 47 -2.06 19.59 -10.03
N LEU A 48 -1.20 18.79 -9.39
CA LEU A 48 -1.26 18.53 -7.95
C LEU A 48 -1.30 19.87 -7.21
N PRO A 49 -2.19 20.07 -6.23
CA PRO A 49 -2.32 21.34 -5.53
C PRO A 49 -1.01 21.68 -4.84
N SER A 50 -0.47 22.87 -5.13
CA SER A 50 0.65 23.41 -4.37
C SER A 50 0.15 23.80 -2.97
N GLY A 51 0.60 23.08 -1.95
CA GLY A 51 0.84 23.59 -0.59
C GLY A 51 -0.21 24.48 0.07
N LYS A 52 -1.51 24.31 -0.22
CA LYS A 52 -2.58 24.88 0.61
C LYS A 52 -3.08 23.76 1.51
N GLU A 53 -3.29 24.07 2.79
CA GLU A 53 -4.00 23.21 3.73
C GLU A 53 -5.41 22.97 3.18
N GLU A 54 -5.55 21.94 2.35
CA GLU A 54 -6.83 21.38 2.01
C GLU A 54 -7.37 20.75 3.28
N GLY A 55 -8.63 21.05 3.62
CA GLY A 55 -9.36 20.33 4.67
C GLY A 55 -9.29 18.82 4.44
N PRO A 56 -9.70 17.99 5.43
CA PRO A 56 -9.45 16.55 5.40
C PRO A 56 -9.70 15.94 4.02
N VAL A 57 -8.63 15.48 3.38
CA VAL A 57 -8.71 14.86 2.06
C VAL A 57 -9.30 13.47 2.26
N ASP A 58 -10.56 13.31 1.87
CA ASP A 58 -11.21 12.01 1.92
C ASP A 58 -10.60 11.06 0.87
N TYR A 59 -10.35 9.82 1.28
CA TYR A 59 -9.93 8.74 0.39
C TYR A 59 -10.97 7.62 0.38
N ASP A 60 -11.17 6.99 -0.77
CA ASP A 60 -12.05 5.83 -0.90
C ASP A 60 -11.38 4.55 -0.38
N ALA A 61 -10.05 4.50 -0.43
CA ALA A 61 -9.24 3.37 0.00
C ALA A 61 -7.85 3.82 0.47
N ILE A 62 -7.28 3.06 1.40
CA ILE A 62 -5.90 3.20 1.85
C ILE A 62 -5.18 1.88 1.55
N VAL A 63 -4.03 1.97 0.90
CA VAL A 63 -3.11 0.86 0.65
C VAL A 63 -1.86 1.08 1.48
N VAL A 64 -1.51 0.12 2.32
CA VAL A 64 -0.30 0.18 3.15
C VAL A 64 0.81 -0.63 2.48
N GLY A 65 1.91 0.04 2.14
CA GLY A 65 3.03 -0.51 1.41
C GLY A 65 2.90 -0.34 -0.11
N SER A 66 4.01 0.03 -0.73
CA SER A 66 4.11 0.28 -2.18
C SER A 66 4.81 -0.83 -2.96
N GLY A 67 4.90 -2.03 -2.38
CA GLY A 67 5.43 -3.23 -3.05
C GLY A 67 4.58 -3.71 -4.23
N PHE A 68 4.89 -4.88 -4.79
CA PHE A 68 4.12 -5.47 -5.89
C PHE A 68 2.61 -5.50 -5.61
N GLY A 69 2.17 -6.18 -4.54
CA GLY A 69 0.75 -6.28 -4.20
C GLY A 69 0.08 -4.91 -3.96
N GLY A 70 0.78 -3.99 -3.28
CA GLY A 70 0.28 -2.64 -3.03
C GLY A 70 0.09 -1.83 -4.31
N THR A 71 1.07 -1.89 -5.22
CA THR A 71 1.03 -1.22 -6.53
C THR A 71 -0.07 -1.79 -7.42
N ILE A 72 -0.24 -3.11 -7.46
CA ILE A 72 -1.35 -3.75 -8.18
C ILE A 72 -2.70 -3.29 -7.61
N ALA A 73 -2.87 -3.37 -6.28
CA ALA A 73 -4.10 -2.95 -5.63
C ALA A 73 -4.43 -1.47 -5.89
N ALA A 74 -3.47 -0.58 -5.69
CA ALA A 74 -3.61 0.85 -5.93
C ALA A 74 -3.96 1.15 -7.39
N THR A 75 -3.29 0.50 -8.34
CA THR A 75 -3.56 0.66 -9.78
C THR A 75 -4.97 0.20 -10.14
N ARG A 76 -5.40 -0.96 -9.64
CA ARG A 76 -6.75 -1.49 -9.91
C ARG A 76 -7.85 -0.62 -9.29
N LEU A 77 -7.62 -0.06 -8.11
CA LEU A 77 -8.53 0.90 -7.47
C LEU A 77 -8.59 2.21 -8.25
N ALA A 78 -7.44 2.76 -8.64
CA ALA A 78 -7.34 4.00 -9.42
C ALA A 78 -8.02 3.87 -10.79
N LEU A 79 -7.84 2.75 -11.51
CA LEU A 79 -8.52 2.47 -12.77
C LEU A 79 -10.06 2.42 -12.63
N LYS A 80 -10.56 2.10 -11.44
CA LYS A 80 -12.00 2.17 -11.09
C LYS A 80 -12.43 3.54 -10.58
N GLY A 81 -11.59 4.56 -10.71
CA GLY A 81 -11.85 5.94 -10.29
C GLY A 81 -11.83 6.15 -8.78
N LYS A 82 -11.21 5.25 -8.00
CA LYS A 82 -11.11 5.39 -6.53
C LYS A 82 -9.93 6.27 -6.15
N ARG A 83 -10.19 7.26 -5.29
CA ARG A 83 -9.14 8.07 -4.65
C ARG A 83 -8.42 7.20 -3.63
N THR A 84 -7.21 6.79 -3.97
CA THR A 84 -6.45 5.81 -3.18
C THR A 84 -5.23 6.48 -2.56
N LEU A 85 -5.12 6.42 -1.24
CA LEU A 85 -3.91 6.83 -0.51
C LEU A 85 -2.98 5.63 -0.39
N VAL A 86 -1.72 5.79 -0.79
CA VAL A 86 -0.68 4.79 -0.56
C VAL A 86 0.22 5.29 0.56
N LEU A 87 0.38 4.49 1.60
CA LEU A 87 1.27 4.78 2.73
C LEU A 87 2.51 3.91 2.62
N GLU A 88 3.66 4.53 2.37
CA GLU A 88 4.96 3.87 2.37
C GLU A 88 5.78 4.37 3.58
N ARG A 89 6.41 3.44 4.28
CA ARG A 89 7.27 3.75 5.44
C ARG A 89 8.67 4.17 5.01
N GLY A 90 9.10 3.67 3.85
CA GLY A 90 10.37 4.00 3.22
C GLY A 90 10.39 5.34 2.50
N THR A 91 11.49 5.56 1.80
CA THR A 91 11.80 6.76 1.04
C THR A 91 11.88 6.47 -0.45
N TRP A 92 12.00 7.50 -1.28
CA TRP A 92 12.31 7.34 -2.70
C TRP A 92 13.80 7.05 -2.89
N TRP A 93 14.13 5.89 -3.47
CA TRP A 93 15.49 5.51 -3.80
C TRP A 93 15.75 5.71 -5.29
N ILE A 94 16.68 6.60 -5.62
CA ILE A 94 16.97 6.97 -7.01
C ILE A 94 18.37 6.53 -7.38
N SER A 95 18.51 5.87 -8.53
CA SER A 95 19.81 5.57 -9.10
C SER A 95 20.53 6.86 -9.49
N PRO A 96 21.75 7.12 -8.98
CA PRO A 96 22.50 8.31 -9.35
C PRO A 96 23.08 8.22 -10.77
N GLU A 97 23.04 7.05 -11.42
CA GLU A 97 23.56 6.86 -12.77
C GLU A 97 22.83 7.73 -13.80
N LYS A 98 23.62 8.36 -14.65
CA LYS A 98 23.16 8.95 -15.90
C LYS A 98 23.73 8.10 -17.01
N LEU A 99 22.91 7.26 -17.63
CA LEU A 99 23.27 6.56 -18.87
C LEU A 99 23.34 7.60 -20.00
N GLY A 100 24.48 8.29 -20.09
CA GLY A 100 24.72 9.36 -21.06
C GLY A 100 24.05 10.70 -20.71
N LYS A 101 23.84 11.55 -21.73
CA LYS A 101 23.12 12.82 -21.56
C LYS A 101 21.64 12.53 -21.37
N SER A 102 21.12 12.82 -20.18
CA SER A 102 19.69 12.70 -19.91
C SER A 102 18.89 13.53 -20.93
N PRO A 103 17.79 13.00 -21.50
CA PRO A 103 16.96 13.73 -22.47
C PRO A 103 16.59 15.11 -21.95
N ALA A 104 16.53 16.11 -22.82
CA ALA A 104 16.07 17.45 -22.43
C ALA A 104 14.68 17.36 -21.78
N LEU A 105 14.48 18.11 -20.70
CA LEU A 105 13.19 18.15 -20.04
C LEU A 105 12.17 18.80 -20.96
N ALA A 106 10.97 18.24 -21.02
CA ALA A 106 9.85 18.94 -21.62
C ALA A 106 9.63 20.30 -20.91
N PRO A 107 9.19 21.36 -21.62
CA PRO A 107 8.98 22.67 -21.01
C PRO A 107 8.12 22.59 -19.74
N GLY A 108 8.61 23.20 -18.66
CA GLY A 108 7.91 23.22 -17.36
C GLY A 108 7.93 21.91 -16.57
N LYS A 109 8.67 20.88 -17.01
CA LYS A 109 8.84 19.63 -16.26
C LYS A 109 10.15 19.65 -15.46
N GLN A 110 10.12 19.06 -14.29
CA GLN A 110 11.28 18.86 -13.41
C GLN A 110 11.75 17.41 -13.46
N ARG A 111 13.00 17.16 -13.06
CA ARG A 111 13.45 15.78 -12.80
C ARG A 111 12.77 15.27 -11.54
N MET A 112 12.58 13.95 -11.47
CA MET A 112 11.96 13.31 -10.31
C MET A 112 12.63 13.70 -8.98
N PRO A 113 13.97 13.64 -8.82
CA PRO A 113 14.58 13.99 -7.54
C PRO A 113 14.37 15.45 -7.15
N ASP A 114 14.38 16.36 -8.13
CA ASP A 114 14.18 17.79 -7.89
C ASP A 114 12.72 18.07 -7.48
N TRP A 115 11.77 17.41 -8.14
CA TRP A 115 10.35 17.50 -7.81
C TRP A 115 10.04 16.92 -6.42
N LEU A 116 10.64 15.77 -6.08
CA LEU A 116 10.47 15.13 -4.77
C LEU A 116 11.00 16.04 -3.64
N LYS A 117 12.19 16.62 -3.82
CA LYS A 117 12.74 17.59 -2.86
C LYS A 117 11.85 18.84 -2.75
N ALA A 118 11.37 19.37 -3.87
CA ALA A 118 10.48 20.54 -3.88
C ALA A 118 9.13 20.28 -3.22
N THR A 119 8.67 19.02 -3.19
CA THR A 119 7.41 18.60 -2.54
C THR A 119 7.61 18.08 -1.12
N GLY A 120 8.82 18.20 -0.55
CA GLY A 120 9.11 17.75 0.81
C GLY A 120 9.12 16.23 0.98
N GLN A 121 9.24 15.47 -0.11
CA GLN A 121 9.36 14.02 -0.07
C GLN A 121 10.79 13.61 0.27
N PRO A 122 11.00 12.59 1.13
CA PRO A 122 12.34 12.08 1.40
C PRO A 122 12.89 11.41 0.14
N VAL A 123 14.17 11.66 -0.15
CA VAL A 123 14.87 11.09 -1.30
C VAL A 123 16.25 10.61 -0.85
N GLN A 124 16.58 9.37 -1.21
CA GLN A 124 17.89 8.77 -1.02
C GLN A 124 18.43 8.28 -2.36
N TYR A 125 19.74 8.05 -2.43
CA TYR A 125 20.41 7.57 -3.62
C TYR A 125 21.06 6.22 -3.34
N TRP A 126 21.00 5.33 -4.33
CA TRP A 126 21.60 4.01 -4.21
C TRP A 126 23.11 4.08 -3.89
N PRO A 127 23.58 3.35 -2.87
CA PRO A 127 24.99 3.30 -2.53
C PRO A 127 25.77 2.62 -3.65
N ARG A 128 26.99 3.11 -3.92
CA ARG A 128 27.87 2.55 -4.95
C ARG A 128 29.13 1.98 -4.33
N PRO A 129 29.22 0.67 -4.10
CA PRO A 129 30.38 0.04 -3.45
C PRO A 129 31.65 -0.01 -4.32
N ASP A 130 31.78 0.93 -5.27
CA ASP A 130 32.93 1.05 -6.18
C ASP A 130 34.14 1.72 -5.50
N HIS A 131 33.96 2.25 -4.28
CA HIS A 131 34.95 2.96 -3.48
C HIS A 131 34.65 2.79 -1.99
N LYS A 132 35.60 3.16 -1.12
CA LYS A 132 35.51 2.91 0.33
C LYS A 132 34.31 3.61 0.96
N GLU A 133 34.06 4.84 0.54
CA GLU A 133 32.95 5.67 1.00
C GLU A 133 31.62 5.03 0.61
N GLY A 134 31.49 4.60 -0.65
CA GLY A 134 30.29 3.94 -1.10
C GLY A 134 30.05 2.53 -0.52
N LEU A 135 31.09 1.82 -0.08
CA LEU A 135 30.93 0.60 0.72
C LEU A 135 30.37 0.92 2.11
N LEU A 136 30.82 2.00 2.74
CA LEU A 136 30.22 2.48 3.99
C LEU A 136 28.76 2.90 3.79
N ASP A 137 28.43 3.51 2.64
CA ASP A 137 27.05 3.87 2.30
C ASP A 137 26.13 2.65 2.18
N VAL A 138 26.64 1.48 1.78
CA VAL A 138 25.86 0.23 1.80
C VAL A 138 25.43 -0.10 3.23
N PHE A 139 26.33 -0.01 4.20
CA PHE A 139 25.98 -0.22 5.60
C PHE A 139 25.09 0.90 6.15
N ALA A 140 25.32 2.15 5.72
CA ALA A 140 24.46 3.28 6.07
C ALA A 140 23.05 3.10 5.50
N SER A 141 22.87 2.39 4.39
CA SER A 141 21.55 2.10 3.80
C SER A 141 20.72 1.09 4.59
N VAL A 142 21.23 0.55 5.71
CA VAL A 142 20.44 -0.28 6.61
C VAL A 142 19.50 0.56 7.45
N ARG A 143 18.23 0.18 7.48
CA ARG A 143 17.19 0.80 8.28
C ARG A 143 17.38 0.47 9.76
N THR A 144 17.40 1.50 10.59
CA THR A 144 17.49 1.40 12.06
C THR A 144 16.62 2.48 12.70
N ASP A 145 16.55 2.53 14.04
CA ASP A 145 15.87 3.62 14.74
C ASP A 145 16.56 4.98 14.53
N LEU A 146 17.88 4.97 14.30
CA LEU A 146 18.68 6.15 13.98
C LEU A 146 18.60 6.50 12.49
N ASN A 147 18.47 5.51 11.61
CA ASN A 147 18.27 5.70 10.18
C ASN A 147 16.93 5.13 9.73
N ARG A 148 15.88 5.95 9.88
CA ARG A 148 14.53 5.60 9.42
C ARG A 148 14.34 5.70 7.91
N ASP A 149 15.34 6.16 7.16
CA ASP A 149 15.26 6.25 5.70
C ASP A 149 16.05 5.14 5.01
N GLY A 150 16.66 4.22 5.77
CA GLY A 150 17.39 3.08 5.23
C GLY A 150 16.53 2.18 4.34
N LEU A 151 17.15 1.66 3.28
CA LEU A 151 16.59 0.74 2.33
C LEU A 151 16.42 -0.65 2.93
N TYR A 152 17.49 -1.24 3.47
CA TYR A 152 17.49 -2.64 3.89
C TYR A 152 17.04 -2.77 5.33
N GLN A 153 15.95 -3.51 5.56
CA GLN A 153 15.53 -3.92 6.89
C GLN A 153 15.86 -5.40 7.08
N PHE A 154 16.71 -5.67 8.06
CA PHE A 154 16.98 -7.01 8.54
C PHE A 154 16.06 -7.31 9.72
N SER A 155 15.31 -8.41 9.64
CA SER A 155 14.54 -8.96 10.75
C SER A 155 15.19 -10.27 11.16
N LEU A 156 15.91 -10.22 12.28
CA LEU A 156 16.65 -11.36 12.82
C LEU A 156 15.72 -12.21 13.70
N PHE A 157 15.52 -13.46 13.32
CA PHE A 157 14.84 -14.48 14.13
C PHE A 157 15.87 -15.53 14.54
N LYS A 158 15.46 -16.42 15.45
CA LYS A 158 16.33 -17.47 15.99
C LYS A 158 16.94 -18.35 14.88
N ASP A 159 16.11 -18.74 13.90
CA ASP A 159 16.46 -19.73 12.88
C ASP A 159 16.43 -19.14 11.45
N ALA A 160 16.08 -17.87 11.30
CA ALA A 160 15.94 -17.22 10.01
C ALA A 160 16.29 -15.73 10.09
N THR A 161 16.88 -15.21 9.03
CA THR A 161 17.01 -13.76 8.82
C THR A 161 16.19 -13.39 7.60
N VAL A 162 15.29 -12.43 7.77
CA VAL A 162 14.45 -11.93 6.68
C VAL A 162 14.96 -10.55 6.27
N VAL A 163 15.30 -10.41 4.99
CA VAL A 163 15.70 -9.12 4.40
C VAL A 163 14.52 -8.55 3.62
N THR A 164 14.14 -7.32 3.93
CA THR A 164 13.07 -6.59 3.24
C THR A 164 13.54 -5.18 2.86
N ALA A 165 12.88 -4.58 1.87
CA ALA A 165 13.13 -3.19 1.49
C ALA A 165 12.09 -2.25 2.11
N SER A 166 12.55 -1.11 2.61
CA SER A 166 11.74 0.04 3.04
C SER A 166 11.94 1.18 2.06
N ALA A 167 11.21 1.15 0.96
CA ALA A 167 11.35 2.12 -0.13
C ALA A 167 10.04 2.21 -0.92
N VAL A 168 9.84 3.30 -1.65
CA VAL A 168 8.77 3.38 -2.65
C VAL A 168 9.06 2.35 -3.76
N GLY A 169 8.19 1.34 -3.88
CA GLY A 169 8.39 0.13 -4.69
C GLY A 169 8.61 -1.14 -3.86
N GLY A 170 8.93 -1.01 -2.57
CA GLY A 170 9.14 -2.13 -1.65
C GLY A 170 10.23 -3.10 -2.14
N GLY A 171 9.94 -4.40 -2.08
CA GLY A 171 10.90 -5.45 -2.47
C GLY A 171 11.41 -5.35 -3.92
N SER A 172 10.70 -4.67 -4.82
CA SER A 172 11.17 -4.46 -6.20
C SER A 172 12.44 -3.60 -6.28
N MET A 173 12.80 -2.90 -5.20
CA MET A 173 14.05 -2.15 -5.14
C MET A 173 15.26 -3.07 -4.97
N ILE A 174 15.14 -4.20 -4.25
CA ILE A 174 16.28 -5.06 -3.88
C ILE A 174 16.23 -6.46 -4.48
N TYR A 175 15.16 -6.82 -5.22
CA TYR A 175 15.06 -8.12 -5.87
C TYR A 175 15.96 -8.22 -7.11
N THR A 176 16.22 -9.44 -7.56
CA THR A 176 17.16 -9.75 -8.65
C THR A 176 16.51 -9.79 -10.03
N ASN A 177 15.29 -9.26 -10.18
CA ASN A 177 14.53 -9.30 -11.43
C ASN A 177 14.26 -10.71 -12.00
N VAL A 178 14.27 -11.74 -11.13
CA VAL A 178 13.90 -13.10 -11.50
C VAL A 178 12.38 -13.25 -11.42
N THR A 179 11.74 -13.30 -12.58
CA THR A 179 10.29 -13.51 -12.70
C THR A 179 10.06 -14.84 -13.41
N ILE A 180 9.72 -15.87 -12.65
CA ILE A 180 9.45 -17.21 -13.17
C ILE A 180 8.04 -17.64 -12.82
N ARG A 181 7.40 -18.38 -13.72
CA ARG A 181 6.15 -19.06 -13.43
C ARG A 181 6.45 -20.22 -12.45
N PRO A 182 5.74 -20.32 -11.31
CA PRO A 182 5.89 -21.45 -10.41
C PRO A 182 5.35 -22.73 -11.06
N ASP A 183 5.88 -23.87 -10.64
CA ASP A 183 5.38 -25.17 -11.05
C ASP A 183 3.94 -25.38 -10.55
N ALA A 184 3.07 -25.91 -11.41
CA ALA A 184 1.67 -26.14 -11.09
C ALA A 184 1.52 -27.12 -9.92
N GLU A 185 2.37 -28.14 -9.84
CA GLU A 185 2.32 -29.13 -8.75
C GLU A 185 2.55 -28.47 -7.38
N VAL A 186 3.47 -27.51 -7.30
CA VAL A 186 3.77 -26.77 -6.06
C VAL A 186 2.58 -25.91 -5.63
N LEU A 187 1.90 -25.27 -6.57
CA LEU A 187 0.72 -24.47 -6.27
C LEU A 187 -0.48 -25.32 -5.81
N GLN A 188 -0.69 -26.47 -6.45
CA GLN A 188 -1.75 -27.39 -6.08
C GLN A 188 -1.57 -27.92 -4.65
N GLN A 189 -0.32 -28.16 -4.21
CA GLN A 189 -0.02 -28.55 -2.83
C GLN A 189 -0.49 -27.53 -1.79
N ILE A 190 -0.54 -26.23 -2.14
CA ILE A 190 -1.04 -25.17 -1.26
C ILE A 190 -2.49 -24.76 -1.58
N GLY A 191 -3.21 -25.57 -2.37
CA GLY A 191 -4.62 -25.35 -2.70
C GLY A 191 -4.86 -24.25 -3.73
N LEU A 192 -3.85 -23.86 -4.51
CA LEU A 192 -3.97 -22.90 -5.60
C LEU A 192 -3.98 -23.66 -6.94
N ASP A 193 -5.13 -23.63 -7.61
CA ASP A 193 -5.32 -24.21 -8.94
C ASP A 193 -5.33 -23.09 -9.99
N LEU A 194 -4.13 -22.68 -10.42
CA LEU A 194 -3.95 -21.64 -11.44
C LEU A 194 -3.54 -22.28 -12.76
N GLY A 195 -4.38 -22.13 -13.79
CA GLY A 195 -4.16 -22.65 -15.13
C GLY A 195 -3.43 -21.69 -16.06
N ASP A 196 -3.13 -22.17 -17.27
CA ASP A 196 -2.47 -21.37 -18.31
C ASP A 196 -3.25 -20.10 -18.68
N ALA A 197 -4.58 -20.14 -18.59
CA ALA A 197 -5.43 -19.01 -18.91
C ALA A 197 -5.24 -17.85 -17.91
N GLU A 198 -5.16 -18.14 -16.61
CA GLU A 198 -4.91 -17.14 -15.57
C GLU A 198 -3.54 -16.51 -15.75
N TYR A 199 -2.51 -17.32 -16.02
CA TYR A 199 -1.16 -16.80 -16.29
C TYR A 199 -1.13 -15.95 -17.54
N LYS A 200 -1.75 -16.40 -18.64
CA LYS A 200 -1.81 -15.62 -19.87
C LYS A 200 -2.50 -14.27 -19.64
N ALA A 201 -3.63 -14.26 -18.93
CA ALA A 201 -4.34 -13.02 -18.60
C ALA A 201 -3.49 -12.08 -17.73
N ALA A 202 -2.68 -12.62 -16.81
CA ALA A 202 -1.76 -11.83 -16.00
C ALA A 202 -0.61 -11.25 -16.85
N TYR A 203 -0.03 -12.03 -17.76
CA TYR A 203 1.02 -11.58 -18.69
C TYR A 203 0.52 -10.55 -19.69
N ASP A 204 -0.65 -10.76 -20.28
CA ASP A 204 -1.24 -9.81 -21.25
C ASP A 204 -1.56 -8.45 -20.59
N TRP A 205 -1.76 -8.43 -19.26
CA TRP A 205 -2.01 -7.21 -18.52
C TRP A 205 -0.74 -6.43 -18.17
N MET A 206 0.40 -7.10 -17.99
CA MET A 206 1.69 -6.50 -17.64
C MET A 206 2.35 -5.83 -18.85
#